data_AF-A0A535WV12-F1
#
_entry.id   AF-A0A535WV12-F1
#
_cell.length_a   1.000
_cell.length_b   1.000
_cell.length_c   1.000
_cell.angle_alpha   90.00
_cell.angle_beta   90.00
_cell.angle_gamma   90.00
#
_symmetry.space_group_name_H-M   'P 1'
#
loop_
_entity.id
_entity.type
_entity.pdbx_description
1 polymer ?
#
loop_
_entity_poly.entity_id
_entity_poly.type
_entity_poly.pdbx_seq_one_letter_code
_entity_poly.pdbx_strand_id
1 'polypeptide(L)'
;MVAIWRRMSGVALGLLIVDLAGALLLTVVTPSFTSTYNLFITGRDFSILLLVALAQMIVLAVGQMNLSIGAIGGLVAIVESGLMVSYDTPVVIAIAFGLVLGAACGAV
;
A
#
# COMPACT_ATOMS: atom_id res chain seq x y z
N MET A 1 -18.52 -6.53 -23.35
CA MET A 1 -18.51 -5.48 -22.31
C MET A 1 -19.22 -5.93 -21.02
N VAL A 2 -20.49 -6.33 -21.06
CA VAL A 2 -21.28 -6.74 -19.86
C VAL A 2 -20.70 -7.95 -19.10
N ALA A 3 -20.19 -8.98 -19.80
CA ALA A 3 -19.64 -10.18 -19.16
C ALA A 3 -18.33 -9.93 -18.36
N ILE A 4 -17.48 -9.03 -18.85
CA ILE A 4 -16.24 -8.62 -18.17
C ILE A 4 -16.57 -7.86 -16.88
N TRP A 5 -17.52 -6.93 -16.95
CA TRP A 5 -17.94 -6.17 -15.78
C TRP A 5 -18.55 -7.07 -14.69
N ARG A 6 -19.35 -8.07 -15.07
CA ARG A 6 -19.90 -9.07 -14.14
C ARG A 6 -18.82 -9.95 -13.48
N ARG A 7 -17.74 -10.23 -14.19
CA ARG A 7 -16.61 -11.01 -13.66
C ARG A 7 -15.76 -10.17 -12.70
N MET A 8 -15.53 -8.91 -13.02
CA MET A 8 -14.82 -7.96 -12.15
C MET A 8 -15.58 -7.69 -10.85
N SER A 9 -16.91 -7.48 -10.93
CA SER A 9 -17.73 -7.27 -9.73
C SER A 9 -17.77 -8.50 -8.83
N GLY A 10 -17.78 -9.70 -9.41
CA GLY A 10 -17.67 -10.96 -8.66
C GLY A 10 -16.35 -11.10 -7.90
N VAL A 11 -15.22 -10.75 -8.54
CA VAL A 11 -13.90 -10.79 -7.89
C VAL A 11 -13.78 -9.73 -6.79
N ALA A 12 -14.22 -8.49 -7.05
CA ALA A 12 -14.19 -7.43 -6.05
C ALA A 12 -15.04 -7.76 -4.82
N LEU A 13 -16.24 -8.33 -5.01
CA LEU A 13 -17.06 -8.85 -3.92
C LEU A 13 -16.37 -9.98 -3.17
N GLY A 14 -15.74 -10.91 -3.88
CA GLY A 14 -14.98 -12.00 -3.26
C GLY A 14 -13.84 -11.49 -2.36
N LEU A 15 -13.06 -10.53 -2.85
CA LEU A 15 -11.99 -9.89 -2.09
C LEU A 15 -12.52 -9.16 -0.86
N LEU A 16 -13.59 -8.37 -1.02
CA LEU A 16 -14.23 -7.67 0.10
C LEU A 16 -14.71 -8.65 1.19
N ILE A 17 -15.29 -9.78 0.79
CA ILE A 17 -15.75 -10.81 1.74
C ILE A 17 -14.56 -11.40 2.50
N VAL A 18 -13.45 -11.70 1.81
CA VAL A 18 -12.24 -12.24 2.45
C VAL A 18 -11.64 -11.24 3.45
N ASP A 19 -11.55 -9.96 3.08
CA ASP A 19 -11.03 -8.91 3.96
C ASP A 19 -11.91 -8.71 5.21
N LEU A 20 -13.23 -8.68 5.03
CA LEU A 20 -14.18 -8.57 6.16
C LEU A 20 -14.14 -9.79 7.06
N ALA A 21 -14.05 -11.00 6.49
CA ALA A 21 -13.93 -12.23 7.25
C ALA A 21 -12.62 -12.26 8.06
N GLY A 22 -11.51 -11.83 7.45
CA GLY A 22 -10.22 -11.69 8.13
C GLY A 22 -10.28 -10.68 9.28
N ALA A 23 -10.86 -9.49 9.05
CA ALA A 23 -11.03 -8.48 10.08
C ALA A 23 -11.90 -8.97 11.26
N LEU A 24 -12.96 -9.72 10.98
CA LEU A 24 -13.84 -10.30 12.00
C LEU A 24 -13.12 -11.39 12.80
N LEU A 25 -12.36 -12.25 12.12
CA LEU A 25 -11.51 -13.26 12.78
C LEU A 25 -10.47 -12.61 13.68
N LEU A 26 -9.78 -11.55 13.21
CA LEU A 26 -8.79 -10.83 14.01
C LEU A 26 -9.41 -10.13 15.21
N THR A 27 -10.65 -9.65 15.10
CA THR A 27 -11.40 -9.07 16.23
C THR A 27 -11.65 -10.10 17.34
N VAL A 28 -11.93 -11.35 16.97
CA VAL A 28 -12.18 -12.45 17.93
C VAL A 28 -10.88 -12.99 18.53
N VAL A 29 -9.85 -13.19 17.69
CA VAL A 29 -8.57 -13.79 18.11
C VAL A 29 -7.69 -12.79 18.87
N THR A 30 -7.76 -11.50 18.51
CA THR A 30 -6.88 -10.46 19.05
C THR A 30 -7.70 -9.29 19.61
N PRO A 31 -7.95 -9.24 20.94
CA PRO A 31 -8.78 -8.19 21.56
C PRO A 31 -8.26 -6.76 21.35
N SER A 32 -6.96 -6.59 21.10
CA SER A 32 -6.33 -5.30 20.83
C SER A 32 -6.51 -4.83 19.37
N PHE A 33 -6.97 -5.70 18.47
CA PHE A 33 -7.08 -5.39 17.04
C PHE A 33 -7.98 -4.18 16.77
N THR A 34 -9.10 -4.07 17.50
CA THR A 34 -10.07 -2.97 17.38
C THR A 34 -9.75 -1.78 18.30
N SER A 35 -8.60 -1.77 18.97
CA SER A 35 -8.18 -0.62 19.77
C SER A 35 -7.99 0.61 18.88
N THR A 36 -8.27 1.81 19.42
CA THR A 36 -8.11 3.07 18.69
C THR A 36 -6.70 3.27 18.13
N TYR A 37 -5.68 2.84 18.89
CA TYR A 37 -4.28 2.89 18.46
C TYR A 37 -4.02 1.99 17.24
N ASN A 38 -4.48 0.74 17.28
CA ASN A 38 -4.26 -0.20 16.18
C ASN A 38 -5.05 0.19 14.92
N LEU A 39 -6.28 0.66 15.08
CA LEU A 39 -7.09 1.20 13.98
C LEU A 39 -6.46 2.46 13.38
N PHE A 40 -5.85 3.33 14.19
CA PHE A 40 -5.16 4.52 13.72
C PHE A 40 -3.91 4.18 12.88
N ILE A 41 -3.05 3.30 13.38
CA ILE A 41 -1.84 2.89 12.65
C ILE A 41 -2.21 2.13 11.37
N THR A 42 -3.12 1.17 11.47
CA THR A 42 -3.59 0.40 10.31
C THR A 42 -4.22 1.33 9.27
N GLY A 43 -5.07 2.28 9.68
CA GLY A 43 -5.67 3.26 8.77
C GLY A 43 -4.65 4.19 8.09
N ARG A 44 -3.58 4.57 8.80
CA ARG A 44 -2.46 5.31 8.23
C ARG A 44 -1.75 4.49 7.15
N ASP A 45 -1.47 3.21 7.41
CA ASP A 45 -0.83 2.31 6.44
C ASP A 45 -1.73 2.07 5.21
N PHE A 46 -3.04 1.89 5.43
CA PHE A 46 -4.03 1.84 4.35
C PHE A 46 -4.00 3.10 3.49
N SER A 47 -3.87 4.27 4.10
CA SER A 47 -3.82 5.55 3.35
C SER A 47 -2.61 5.60 2.41
N ILE A 48 -1.45 5.12 2.86
CA ILE A 48 -0.24 5.04 2.04
C ILE A 48 -0.45 4.06 0.87
N LEU A 49 -0.98 2.86 1.15
CA LEU A 49 -1.28 1.86 0.11
C LEU A 49 -2.32 2.36 -0.90
N LEU A 50 -3.31 3.14 -0.46
CA LEU A 50 -4.32 3.72 -1.32
C LEU A 50 -3.70 4.74 -2.29
N LEU A 51 -2.77 5.58 -1.82
CA LEU A 51 -2.02 6.50 -2.69
C LEU A 51 -1.21 5.75 -3.75
N VAL A 52 -0.57 4.64 -3.39
CA VAL A 52 0.15 3.78 -4.34
C VAL A 52 -0.81 3.14 -5.36
N ALA A 53 -1.95 2.64 -4.91
CA ALA A 53 -2.98 2.07 -5.78
C ALA A 53 -3.58 3.12 -6.74
N LEU A 54 -3.77 4.35 -6.28
CA LEU A 54 -4.21 5.48 -7.11
C LEU A 54 -3.15 5.82 -8.17
N ALA A 55 -1.86 5.86 -7.80
CA ALA A 55 -0.77 6.05 -8.75
C ALA A 55 -0.75 4.94 -9.81
N GLN A 56 -0.97 3.68 -9.41
CA GLN A 56 -1.10 2.56 -10.32
C GLN A 56 -2.25 2.74 -11.33
N MET A 57 -3.39 3.28 -10.90
CA MET A 57 -4.52 3.54 -11.79
C MET A 57 -4.21 4.60 -12.86
N ILE A 58 -3.39 5.62 -12.53
CA ILE A 58 -2.92 6.60 -13.52
C ILE A 58 -2.04 5.92 -14.58
N VAL A 59 -1.14 5.03 -14.17
CA VAL A 59 -0.25 4.32 -15.09
C VAL A 59 -1.04 3.34 -15.98
N LEU A 60 -2.06 2.68 -15.42
CA LEU A 60 -3.02 1.88 -16.18
C LEU A 60 -3.75 2.70 -17.24
N ALA A 61 -4.08 3.97 -16.97
CA ALA A 61 -4.74 4.85 -17.93
C ALA A 61 -3.88 5.16 -19.17
N VAL A 62 -2.55 5.13 -19.03
CA VAL A 62 -1.58 5.25 -20.14
C VAL A 62 -1.41 3.91 -20.90
N GLY A 63 -2.14 2.86 -20.50
CA GLY A 63 -2.07 1.53 -21.11
C GLY A 63 -0.92 0.68 -20.58
N GLN A 64 -0.28 1.10 -19.49
CA GLN A 64 0.83 0.37 -18.87
C GLN A 64 0.34 -0.30 -17.59
N MET A 65 0.47 -1.62 -17.48
CA MET A 65 0.24 -2.34 -16.24
C MET A 65 1.59 -2.65 -15.59
N ASN A 66 2.18 -1.63 -14.96
CA ASN A 66 3.51 -1.79 -14.35
C ASN A 66 3.39 -2.18 -12.87
N LEU A 67 3.67 -3.45 -12.53
CA LEU A 67 3.68 -3.90 -11.13
C LEU A 67 4.84 -3.27 -10.33
N SER A 68 5.86 -2.72 -11.01
CA SER A 68 7.04 -2.14 -10.38
C SER A 68 6.73 -0.94 -9.50
N ILE A 69 5.62 -0.22 -9.70
CA ILE A 69 5.26 0.95 -8.85
C ILE A 69 5.00 0.50 -7.41
N GLY A 70 4.32 -0.64 -7.23
CA GLY A 70 4.13 -1.23 -5.91
C GLY A 70 5.43 -1.69 -5.27
N ALA A 71 6.31 -2.33 -6.06
CA ALA A 71 7.62 -2.80 -5.59
C ALA A 71 8.56 -1.65 -5.21
N ILE A 72 8.63 -0.60 -6.02
CA ILE A 72 9.44 0.60 -5.77
C ILE A 72 8.92 1.33 -4.54
N GLY A 73 7.59 1.52 -4.42
CA GLY A 73 6.98 2.12 -3.23
C GLY A 73 7.31 1.36 -1.94
N GLY A 74 7.26 0.01 -1.98
CA GLY A 74 7.63 -0.84 -0.85
C GLY A 74 9.12 -0.74 -0.49
N LEU A 75 10.01 -0.73 -1.50
CA LEU A 75 11.45 -0.56 -1.31
C LEU A 75 11.77 0.78 -0.65
N VAL A 76 11.23 1.88 -1.19
CA VAL A 76 11.44 3.24 -0.66
C VAL A 76 10.95 3.31 0.79
N ALA A 77 9.77 2.77 1.10
CA ALA A 77 9.23 2.77 2.46
C ALA A 77 10.12 2.03 3.48
N ILE A 78 10.66 0.86 3.11
CA ILE A 78 11.56 0.10 3.99
C ILE A 78 12.90 0.84 4.17
N VAL A 79 13.46 1.41 3.10
CA VAL A 79 14.72 2.15 3.18
C VAL A 79 14.59 3.41 4.02
N GLU A 80 13.53 4.20 3.82
CA GLU A 80 13.23 5.38 4.63
C GLU A 80 13.01 5.02 6.10
N SER A 81 12.25 3.96 6.36
CA SER A 81 12.04 3.44 7.72
C SER A 81 13.37 3.00 8.36
N GLY A 82 14.22 2.27 7.65
CA GLY A 82 15.54 1.86 8.14
C GLY A 82 16.46 3.05 8.43
N LEU A 83 16.47 4.07 7.57
CA LEU A 83 17.22 5.31 7.80
C LEU A 83 16.74 6.02 9.07
N MET A 84 15.44 6.13 9.28
CA MET A 84 14.90 6.82 10.46
C MET A 84 15.04 6.00 11.75
N VAL A 85 14.85 4.68 11.70
CA VAL A 85 14.81 3.82 12.90
C VAL A 85 16.18 3.29 13.28
N SER A 86 17.00 2.85 12.32
CA SER A 86 18.30 2.22 12.61
C SER A 86 19.47 3.19 12.60
N TYR A 87 19.40 4.25 11.78
CA TYR A 87 20.49 5.21 11.63
C TYR A 87 20.18 6.59 12.25
N ASP A 88 19.00 6.75 12.85
CA ASP A 88 18.51 8.00 13.47
C ASP A 88 18.65 9.22 12.54
N THR A 89 18.54 8.97 11.23
CA THR A 89 18.76 10.01 10.22
C THR A 89 17.59 10.99 10.24
N PRO A 90 17.83 12.31 10.12
CA PRO A 90 16.76 13.30 10.06
C PRO A 90 15.73 12.98 8.98
N VAL A 91 14.45 13.15 9.32
CA VAL A 91 13.30 12.84 8.43
C VAL A 91 13.44 13.46 7.04
N VAL A 92 13.92 14.71 6.97
CA VAL A 92 14.11 15.43 5.69
C VAL A 92 15.13 14.72 4.80
N ILE A 93 16.19 14.16 5.37
CA ILE A 93 17.23 13.44 4.64
C ILE A 93 16.70 12.09 4.18
N ALA A 94 15.95 11.38 5.04
CA ALA A 94 15.33 10.11 4.66
C ALA A 94 14.37 10.29 3.47
N ILE A 95 13.49 11.30 3.50
CA ILE A 95 12.58 11.63 2.41
C ILE A 95 13.34 11.97 1.13
N ALA A 96 14.38 12.81 1.21
CA ALA A 96 15.18 13.16 0.05
C ALA A 96 15.83 11.92 -0.59
N PHE A 97 16.34 11.01 0.24
CA PHE A 97 16.95 9.77 -0.22
C PHE A 97 15.91 8.83 -0.87
N GLY A 98 14.73 8.70 -0.26
CA GLY A 98 13.64 7.91 -0.81
C GLY A 98 13.14 8.42 -2.16
N LEU A 99 13.02 9.73 -2.33
CA LEU A 99 12.68 10.36 -3.61
C LEU A 99 13.71 10.06 -4.70
N VAL A 100 15.01 10.19 -4.37
CA VAL A 100 16.09 9.90 -5.32
C VAL A 100 16.11 8.41 -5.69
N LEU A 101 15.95 7.52 -4.71
CA LEU A 101 15.91 6.08 -4.94
C LEU A 101 14.71 5.69 -5.82
N GLY A 102 13.51 6.21 -5.51
CA GLY A 102 12.31 5.95 -6.29
C GLY A 102 12.44 6.44 -7.73
N ALA A 103 12.99 7.65 -7.93
CA ALA A 103 13.23 8.19 -9.26
C ALA A 103 14.27 7.37 -10.04
N ALA A 104 15.35 6.93 -9.39
CA ALA A 104 16.36 6.09 -10.02
C ALA A 104 15.79 4.73 -10.44
N CYS A 105 14.98 4.08 -9.60
CA CYS A 105 14.32 2.83 -9.94
C CYS A 105 13.26 2.99 -11.04
N GLY A 106 12.60 4.15 -11.12
CA GLY A 106 11.62 4.43 -12.17
C GLY A 106 12.24 4.81 -13.53
N ALA A 107 13.52 5.15 -13.56
CA ALA A 107 14.25 5.53 -14.78
C ALA A 107 14.80 4.33 -15.58
N VAL A 108 14.82 3.13 -14.97
CA VAL A 108 15.30 1.87 -15.56
C VAL A 108 14.13 0.95 -15.93
#